data_AF-A0A085MUN2-F1
#
_entry.id   AF-A0A085MUN2-F1
#
_cell.length_a   1.000
_cell.length_b   1.000
_cell.length_c   1.000
_cell.angle_alpha   90.00
_cell.angle_beta   90.00
_cell.angle_gamma   90.00
#
_symmetry.space_group_name_H-M   'P 1'
#
loop_
_entity.id
_entity.type
_entity.pdbx_description
1 polymer ?
#
loop_
_entity_poly.entity_id
_entity_poly.type
_entity_poly.pdbx_seq_one_letter_code
_entity_poly.pdbx_strand_id
1 'polypeptide(L)'
;MTGILGGMVDRALAICDQEYLGQELEHLRKTFKENGYPVHLIDSIIRRKLEGNTRVKRPASRLRLILPYYAGLGEKIKRLGNRLGFHVWFKGNTNLRSILRNDKGKVPLDQCPGVVYEIQCECSTSYIGEACNTSAHRFQEHMKSLTRYRNAVNRLNGDSSNISRGRPPTLDPRDAMEQAHPEVGSSTACNAVHGPTACEGAVQRKAIYD
;
A
#
# COMPACT_ATOMS: atom_id res chain seq x y z
N MET A 1 31.80 -20.54 -15.56
CA MET A 1 31.92 -21.88 -16.22
C MET A 1 31.39 -23.04 -15.36
N THR A 2 31.53 -23.03 -14.03
CA THR A 2 30.96 -24.06 -13.13
C THR A 2 29.42 -24.06 -13.04
N GLY A 3 28.76 -23.02 -13.55
CA GLY A 3 27.30 -22.87 -13.51
C GLY A 3 26.55 -23.75 -14.53
N ILE A 4 27.17 -24.11 -15.66
CA ILE A 4 26.49 -24.89 -16.71
C ILE A 4 26.28 -26.33 -16.25
N LEU A 5 27.35 -27.04 -15.87
CA LEU A 5 27.24 -28.38 -15.29
C LEU A 5 26.35 -28.38 -14.04
N GLY A 6 26.52 -27.40 -13.16
CA GLY A 6 25.67 -27.27 -11.97
C GLY A 6 24.19 -27.15 -12.29
N GLY A 7 23.82 -26.33 -13.29
CA GLY A 7 22.44 -26.17 -13.73
C GLY A 7 21.91 -27.40 -14.49
N MET A 8 22.75 -28.12 -15.22
CA MET A 8 22.36 -29.38 -15.86
C MET A 8 22.05 -30.46 -14.82
N VAL A 9 22.89 -30.60 -13.80
CA VAL A 9 22.67 -31.53 -12.68
C VAL A 9 21.42 -31.13 -11.87
N ASP A 10 21.20 -29.84 -11.61
CA ASP A 10 19.99 -29.36 -10.92
C ASP A 10 18.71 -29.70 -11.70
N ARG A 11 18.73 -29.57 -13.03
CA ARG A 11 17.60 -29.94 -13.89
C ARG A 11 17.38 -31.45 -13.93
N ALA A 12 18.45 -32.24 -14.00
CA ALA A 12 18.35 -33.70 -13.93
C ALA A 12 17.71 -34.15 -12.62
N LEU A 13 18.12 -33.56 -11.48
CA LEU A 13 17.52 -33.84 -10.18
C LEU A 13 16.05 -33.39 -10.06
N ALA A 14 15.62 -32.39 -10.83
CA ALA A 14 14.28 -31.85 -10.77
C ALA A 14 13.29 -32.53 -11.73
N ILE A 15 13.77 -33.09 -12.85
CA ILE A 15 12.93 -33.54 -13.97
C ILE A 15 13.03 -35.06 -14.19
N CYS A 16 14.18 -35.69 -13.92
CA CYS A 16 14.37 -37.12 -14.19
C CYS A 16 13.75 -38.00 -13.10
N ASP A 17 13.16 -39.12 -13.51
CA ASP A 17 12.75 -40.19 -12.61
C ASP A 17 13.96 -40.89 -11.97
N GLN A 18 13.77 -41.46 -10.78
CA GLN A 18 14.81 -42.08 -9.98
C GLN A 18 15.58 -43.19 -10.72
N GLU A 19 14.90 -43.89 -11.63
CA GLU A 19 15.46 -44.99 -12.43
C GLU A 19 16.44 -44.52 -13.51
N TYR A 20 16.21 -43.34 -14.11
CA TYR A 20 17.03 -42.78 -15.18
C TYR A 20 18.06 -41.76 -14.69
N LEU A 21 17.93 -41.28 -13.45
CA LEU A 21 18.81 -40.27 -12.88
C LEU A 21 20.29 -40.69 -12.91
N GLY A 22 20.59 -41.96 -12.61
CA GLY A 22 21.97 -42.47 -12.67
C GLY A 22 22.56 -42.44 -14.08
N GLN A 23 21.76 -42.80 -15.09
CA GLN A 23 22.18 -42.81 -16.49
C GLN A 23 22.40 -41.39 -17.02
N GLU A 24 21.53 -40.45 -16.63
CA GLU A 24 21.66 -39.04 -17.01
C GLU A 24 22.92 -38.41 -16.39
N LEU A 25 23.22 -38.71 -15.12
CA LEU A 25 24.44 -38.22 -14.48
C LEU A 25 25.72 -38.74 -15.16
N GLU A 26 25.73 -40.02 -15.57
CA GLU A 26 26.87 -40.59 -16.31
C GLU A 26 26.96 -39.99 -17.74
N HIS A 27 25.82 -39.75 -18.39
CA HIS A 27 25.77 -39.07 -19.69
C HIS A 27 26.35 -37.65 -19.60
N LEU A 28 25.94 -36.86 -18.60
CA LEU A 28 26.52 -35.54 -18.33
C LEU A 28 28.02 -35.65 -18.06
N ARG A 29 28.45 -36.60 -17.23
CA ARG A 29 29.87 -36.82 -16.92
C ARG A 29 30.70 -37.08 -18.18
N LYS A 30 30.20 -37.94 -19.08
CA LYS A 30 30.84 -38.26 -20.36
C LYS A 30 30.90 -37.04 -21.28
N THR A 31 29.79 -36.35 -21.49
CA THR A 31 29.72 -35.18 -22.37
C THR A 31 30.66 -34.06 -21.90
N PHE A 32 30.73 -33.78 -20.60
CA PHE A 32 31.66 -32.77 -20.09
C PHE A 32 33.13 -33.21 -20.15
N LYS A 33 33.41 -34.51 -19.98
CA LYS A 33 34.76 -35.05 -20.18
C LYS A 33 35.22 -34.91 -21.63
N GLU A 34 34.35 -35.22 -22.59
CA GLU A 34 34.62 -35.06 -24.03
C GLU A 34 34.84 -33.59 -24.42
N ASN A 35 34.17 -32.66 -23.74
CA ASN A 35 34.39 -31.23 -23.88
C ASN A 35 35.65 -30.70 -23.15
N GLY A 36 36.53 -31.59 -22.67
CA GLY A 36 37.82 -31.22 -22.07
C GLY A 36 37.75 -30.70 -20.63
N TYR A 37 36.63 -30.92 -19.92
CA TYR A 37 36.54 -30.51 -18.52
C TYR A 37 37.33 -31.47 -17.61
N PRO A 38 37.99 -30.97 -16.55
CA PRO A 38 38.71 -31.83 -15.63
C PRO A 38 37.76 -32.76 -14.86
N VAL A 39 38.06 -34.06 -14.84
CA VAL A 39 37.19 -35.08 -14.22
C VAL A 39 36.95 -34.81 -12.73
N HIS A 40 37.97 -34.35 -12.00
CA HIS A 40 37.86 -34.00 -10.58
C HIS A 40 36.85 -32.87 -10.32
N LEU A 41 36.75 -31.90 -11.25
CA LEU A 41 35.82 -30.77 -11.14
C LEU A 41 34.39 -31.24 -11.37
N ILE A 42 34.20 -32.14 -12.34
CA ILE A 42 32.89 -32.72 -12.66
C ILE A 42 32.37 -33.51 -11.45
N ASP A 43 33.18 -34.44 -10.94
CA ASP A 43 32.82 -35.30 -9.81
C ASP A 43 32.56 -34.49 -8.53
N SER A 44 33.34 -33.43 -8.29
CA SER A 44 33.13 -32.52 -7.17
C SER A 44 31.81 -31.76 -7.26
N ILE A 45 31.43 -31.31 -8.46
CA ILE A 45 30.17 -30.58 -8.68
C ILE A 45 28.98 -31.53 -8.51
N ILE A 46 29.01 -32.71 -9.11
CA ILE A 46 27.95 -33.72 -9.00
C ILE A 46 27.76 -34.09 -7.53
N ARG A 47 28.84 -34.44 -6.82
CA ARG A 47 28.79 -34.82 -5.41
C ARG A 47 28.18 -33.73 -4.52
N ARG A 48 28.67 -32.49 -4.66
CA ARG A 48 28.17 -31.33 -3.88
C ARG A 48 26.68 -31.06 -4.13
N LYS A 49 26.16 -31.39 -5.31
CA LYS A 49 24.74 -31.22 -5.64
C LYS A 49 23.90 -32.37 -5.10
N LEU A 50 24.38 -33.60 -5.20
CA LEU A 50 23.70 -34.80 -4.71
C LEU A 50 23.61 -34.83 -3.18
N GLU A 51 24.67 -34.42 -2.48
CA GLU A 51 24.73 -34.33 -1.02
C GLU A 51 23.81 -33.23 -0.45
N GLY A 52 23.15 -32.46 -1.33
CA GLY A 52 22.39 -31.29 -0.97
C GLY A 52 23.35 -30.21 -0.50
N ASN A 53 23.17 -28.99 -0.99
CA ASN A 53 23.96 -27.87 -0.49
C ASN A 53 23.61 -27.69 1.00
N THR A 54 24.40 -28.28 1.89
CA THR A 54 24.35 -28.12 3.35
C THR A 54 24.82 -26.72 3.75
N ARG A 55 24.58 -25.72 2.91
CA ARG A 55 24.31 -24.38 3.41
C ARG A 55 22.97 -24.48 4.11
N VAL A 56 23.03 -24.90 5.38
CA VAL A 56 22.01 -24.69 6.40
C VAL A 56 21.23 -23.45 6.00
N LYS A 57 20.00 -23.62 5.48
CA LYS A 57 19.10 -22.50 5.27
C LYS A 57 18.99 -21.85 6.64
N ARG A 58 19.71 -20.75 6.86
CA ARG A 58 19.67 -20.03 8.12
C ARG A 58 18.20 -19.81 8.43
N PRO A 59 17.74 -20.16 9.65
CA PRO A 59 16.33 -20.20 9.97
C PRO A 59 15.66 -18.89 9.54
N ALA A 60 14.53 -19.03 8.86
CA ALA A 60 13.86 -17.97 8.11
C ALA A 60 13.27 -16.86 8.99
N SER A 61 13.29 -17.04 10.32
CA SER A 61 12.82 -16.05 11.28
C SER A 61 14.01 -15.43 12.00
N ARG A 62 14.57 -14.37 11.41
CA ARG A 62 15.48 -13.45 12.09
C ARG A 62 14.74 -12.13 12.24
N LEU A 63 14.61 -11.63 13.47
CA LEU A 63 14.09 -10.29 13.72
C LEU A 63 14.75 -9.28 12.76
N ARG A 64 13.97 -8.40 12.13
CA ARG A 64 14.50 -7.43 11.16
C ARG A 64 14.48 -6.03 11.78
N LEU A 65 15.65 -5.42 11.88
CA LEU A 65 15.81 -4.04 12.33
C LEU A 65 16.10 -3.14 11.14
N ILE A 66 15.35 -2.05 11.00
CA ILE A 66 15.56 -1.03 9.98
C ILE A 66 16.09 0.22 10.67
N LEU A 67 17.28 0.69 10.30
CA LEU A 67 17.84 1.94 10.83
C LEU A 67 18.46 2.80 9.72
N PRO A 68 18.59 4.12 9.92
CA PRO A 68 19.40 4.97 9.05
C PRO A 68 20.86 4.50 9.01
N TYR A 69 21.51 4.63 7.86
CA TYR A 69 22.93 4.29 7.75
C TYR A 69 23.81 5.38 8.39
N TYR A 70 24.62 4.99 9.37
CA TYR A 70 25.68 5.81 9.95
C TYR A 70 27.02 5.12 9.72
N ALA A 71 27.93 5.80 9.03
CA ALA A 71 29.24 5.23 8.69
C ALA A 71 30.01 4.81 9.96
N GLY A 72 30.54 3.58 9.97
CA GLY A 72 31.32 3.03 11.07
C GLY A 72 30.49 2.43 12.20
N LEU A 73 29.31 2.98 12.50
CA LEU A 73 28.39 2.43 13.51
C LEU A 73 27.46 1.38 12.90
N GLY A 74 26.90 1.66 11.72
CA GLY A 74 25.96 0.76 11.03
C GLY A 74 26.56 -0.62 10.80
N GLU A 75 27.80 -0.70 10.30
CA GLU A 75 28.50 -1.97 10.05
C GLU A 75 28.74 -2.75 11.34
N LYS A 76 29.02 -2.06 12.45
CA LYS A 76 29.20 -2.70 13.76
C LYS A 76 27.88 -3.28 14.24
N ILE A 77 26.78 -2.52 14.13
CA ILE A 77 25.43 -2.97 14.48
C ILE A 77 25.00 -4.15 13.60
N LYS A 78 25.28 -4.10 12.29
CA LYS A 78 24.98 -5.20 11.36
C LYS A 78 25.78 -6.46 11.67
N ARG A 79 27.07 -6.31 12.02
CA ARG A 79 27.93 -7.43 12.47
C ARG A 79 27.41 -8.04 13.77
N LEU A 80 27.02 -7.20 14.73
CA LEU A 80 26.45 -7.64 16.00
C LEU A 80 25.11 -8.37 15.79
N GLY A 81 24.23 -7.81 14.96
CA GLY A 81 22.95 -8.43 14.63
C GLY A 81 23.10 -9.81 13.98
N ASN A 82 24.03 -9.95 13.04
CA ASN A 82 24.31 -11.25 12.43
C ASN A 82 24.79 -12.31 13.44
N ARG A 83 25.43 -11.90 14.54
CA ARG A 83 25.88 -12.78 15.64
C ARG A 83 24.74 -13.11 16.60
N LEU A 84 23.93 -12.12 16.95
CA LEU A 84 22.80 -12.25 17.88
C LEU A 84 21.53 -12.83 17.24
N GLY A 85 21.50 -13.00 15.92
CA GLY A 85 20.41 -13.64 15.20
C GLY A 85 19.35 -12.71 14.61
N PHE A 86 19.60 -11.40 14.51
CA PHE A 86 18.72 -10.44 13.85
C PHE A 86 19.35 -9.80 12.61
N HIS A 87 18.53 -9.48 11.62
CA HIS A 87 18.97 -8.87 10.37
C HIS A 87 18.81 -7.36 10.40
N VAL A 88 19.92 -6.65 10.25
CA VAL A 88 19.95 -5.19 10.16
C VAL A 88 19.91 -4.76 8.70
N TRP A 89 18.92 -3.94 8.36
CA TRP A 89 18.73 -3.28 7.08
C TRP A 89 18.90 -1.78 7.25
N PHE A 90 19.57 -1.15 6.29
CA PHE A 90 19.72 0.29 6.30
C PHE A 90 18.64 0.93 5.43
N LYS A 91 17.92 1.88 6.00
CA LYS A 91 17.06 2.78 5.22
C LYS A 91 17.97 3.79 4.51
N GLY A 92 17.84 3.87 3.20
CA GLY A 92 18.51 4.91 2.42
C GLY A 92 17.96 6.29 2.76
N ASN A 93 18.81 7.31 2.71
CA ASN A 93 18.37 8.69 2.75
C ASN A 93 17.56 9.01 1.49
N THR A 94 16.77 10.08 1.53
CA THR A 94 16.08 10.60 0.34
C THR A 94 17.07 10.78 -0.80
N ASN A 95 16.74 10.22 -1.97
CA ASN A 95 17.61 10.33 -3.14
C ASN A 95 17.85 11.81 -3.47
N LEU A 96 19.08 12.16 -3.86
CA LEU A 96 19.42 13.51 -4.31
C LEU A 96 18.47 14.00 -5.42
N ARG A 97 17.99 13.10 -6.29
CA ARG A 97 16.95 13.38 -7.28
C ARG A 97 15.66 13.91 -6.64
N SER A 98 15.22 13.34 -5.52
CA SER A 98 14.02 13.80 -4.80
C SER A 98 14.20 15.15 -4.12
N ILE A 99 15.45 15.57 -3.88
CA ILE A 99 15.77 16.87 -3.29
C ILE A 99 15.90 17.93 -4.39
N LEU A 100 16.64 17.60 -5.46
CA LEU A 100 16.98 18.53 -6.53
C LEU A 100 15.89 18.64 -7.61
N ARG A 101 15.12 17.58 -7.86
CA ARG A 101 13.97 17.62 -8.77
C ARG A 101 12.69 17.82 -7.98
N ASN A 102 12.18 19.04 -8.04
CA ASN A 102 10.77 19.36 -7.83
C ASN A 102 10.14 19.66 -9.21
N ASP A 103 10.33 18.76 -10.16
CA ASP A 103 9.75 18.87 -11.51
C ASP A 103 8.22 18.83 -11.50
N LYS A 104 7.63 18.32 -10.41
CA LYS A 104 6.23 18.52 -10.06
C LYS A 104 6.15 19.37 -8.78
N GLY A 105 5.37 20.45 -8.83
CA GLY A 105 5.03 21.18 -7.62
C GLY A 105 4.33 20.25 -6.63
N LYS A 106 4.77 20.26 -5.37
CA LYS A 106 4.08 19.51 -4.30
C LYS A 106 2.72 20.16 -4.09
N VAL A 107 1.67 19.47 -4.50
CA VAL A 107 0.30 19.90 -4.26
C VAL A 107 0.03 19.72 -2.76
N PRO A 108 -0.51 20.74 -2.05
CA PRO A 108 -0.94 20.58 -0.68
C PRO A 108 -1.94 19.43 -0.56
N LEU A 109 -1.92 18.68 0.56
CA LEU A 109 -2.77 17.51 0.76
C LEU A 109 -4.27 17.83 0.52
N ASP A 110 -4.71 19.03 0.88
CA ASP A 110 -6.07 19.53 0.64
C ASP A 110 -6.50 19.57 -0.84
N GLN A 111 -5.53 19.63 -1.75
CA GLN A 111 -5.73 19.74 -3.20
C GLN A 111 -5.39 18.43 -3.92
N CYS A 112 -4.94 17.39 -3.20
CA CYS A 112 -4.74 16.07 -3.77
C CYS A 112 -6.08 15.33 -3.94
N PRO A 113 -6.33 14.69 -5.09
CA PRO A 113 -7.41 13.72 -5.23
C PRO A 113 -7.02 12.40 -4.53
N GLY A 114 -8.01 11.61 -4.11
CA GLY A 114 -7.83 10.33 -3.43
C GLY A 114 -7.61 10.43 -1.91
N VAL A 115 -7.65 11.64 -1.35
CA VAL A 115 -7.38 11.87 0.07
C VAL A 115 -8.59 11.50 0.92
N VAL A 116 -8.33 10.80 2.02
CA VAL A 116 -9.32 10.56 3.08
C VAL A 116 -9.38 11.79 3.97
N TYR A 117 -10.56 12.41 4.06
CA TYR A 117 -10.80 13.61 4.84
C TYR A 117 -11.84 13.36 5.93
N GLU A 118 -11.70 14.12 7.00
CA GLU A 118 -12.66 14.17 8.10
C GLU A 118 -13.26 15.58 8.19
N ILE A 119 -14.58 15.61 8.31
CA ILE A 119 -15.36 16.81 8.59
C ILE A 119 -15.88 16.68 10.02
N GLN A 120 -15.40 17.55 10.91
CA GLN A 120 -15.83 17.59 12.29
C GLN A 120 -16.91 18.64 12.50
N CYS A 121 -18.00 18.24 13.15
CA CYS A 121 -19.04 19.11 13.66
C CYS A 121 -18.75 19.47 15.12
N GLU A 122 -19.12 20.68 15.55
CA GLU A 122 -19.13 21.06 16.97
C GLU A 122 -20.00 20.14 17.83
N CYS A 123 -20.99 19.49 17.22
CA CYS A 123 -21.87 18.50 17.82
C CYS A 123 -21.20 17.12 18.07
N SER A 124 -19.87 17.05 18.04
CA SER A 124 -19.06 15.85 18.28
C SER A 124 -19.31 14.70 17.30
N THR A 125 -19.93 14.97 16.15
CA THR A 125 -20.07 14.02 15.05
C THR A 125 -19.02 14.29 13.99
N SER A 126 -18.45 13.22 13.44
CA SER A 126 -17.42 13.28 12.40
C SER A 126 -17.89 12.52 11.17
N TYR A 127 -17.80 13.14 10.01
CA TYR A 127 -17.98 12.48 8.72
C TYR A 127 -16.61 12.17 8.11
N ILE A 128 -16.35 10.90 7.78
CA ILE A 128 -15.13 10.46 7.11
C ILE A 128 -15.50 10.03 5.69
N GLY A 129 -14.81 10.57 4.70
CA GLY A 129 -15.05 10.24 3.30
C GLY A 129 -13.77 10.22 2.49
N GLU A 130 -13.78 9.45 1.39
CA GLU A 130 -12.73 9.47 0.38
C GLU A 130 -13.09 10.45 -0.72
N ALA A 131 -12.19 11.38 -1.04
CA ALA A 131 -12.42 12.34 -2.10
C ALA A 131 -11.87 11.80 -3.43
N CYS A 132 -12.74 11.36 -4.36
CA CYS A 132 -12.31 11.09 -5.75
C CYS A 132 -11.78 12.35 -6.45
N ASN A 133 -12.24 13.53 -6.01
CA ASN A 133 -11.78 14.86 -6.45
C ASN A 133 -10.97 15.53 -5.32
N THR A 134 -10.65 16.82 -5.42
CA THR A 134 -10.02 17.54 -4.31
C THR A 134 -10.91 17.58 -3.07
N SER A 135 -10.31 17.46 -1.89
CA SER A 135 -11.05 17.53 -0.62
C SER A 135 -11.82 18.85 -0.46
N ALA A 136 -11.30 19.94 -1.01
CA ALA A 136 -11.97 21.24 -1.04
C ALA A 136 -13.28 21.23 -1.84
N HIS A 137 -13.31 20.53 -2.98
CA HIS A 137 -14.52 20.39 -3.77
C HIS A 137 -15.60 19.59 -3.03
N ARG A 138 -15.20 18.46 -2.41
CA ARG A 138 -16.11 17.64 -1.58
C ARG A 138 -16.68 18.41 -0.40
N PHE A 139 -15.86 19.23 0.27
CA PHE A 139 -16.33 20.09 1.35
C PHE A 139 -17.39 21.09 0.88
N GLN A 140 -17.23 21.69 -0.30
CA GLN A 140 -18.24 22.59 -0.86
C GLN A 140 -19.54 21.87 -1.23
N GLU A 141 -19.46 20.64 -1.75
CA GLU A 141 -20.64 19.79 -1.99
C GLU A 141 -21.38 19.50 -0.68
N HIS A 142 -20.65 19.13 0.36
CA HIS A 142 -21.20 18.87 1.68
C HIS A 142 -21.93 20.12 2.25
N MET A 143 -21.30 21.30 2.18
CA MET A 143 -21.93 22.57 2.60
C MET A 143 -23.19 22.90 1.78
N LYS A 144 -23.19 22.63 0.47
CA LYS A 144 -24.37 22.80 -0.39
C LYS A 144 -25.49 21.84 0.00
N SER A 145 -25.18 20.60 0.37
CA SER A 145 -26.18 19.62 0.84
C SER A 145 -26.83 20.09 2.15
N LEU A 146 -26.04 20.53 3.13
CA LEU A 146 -26.56 21.09 4.38
C LEU A 146 -27.44 22.32 4.15
N THR A 147 -27.05 23.18 3.21
CA THR A 147 -27.86 24.36 2.84
C THR A 147 -29.19 23.94 2.21
N ARG A 148 -29.20 22.90 1.35
CA ARG A 148 -30.43 22.35 0.76
C ARG A 148 -31.35 21.78 1.85
N TYR A 149 -30.80 21.03 2.80
CA TYR A 149 -31.53 20.49 3.94
C TYR A 149 -32.19 21.61 4.77
N ARG A 150 -31.41 22.63 5.17
CA ARG A 150 -31.94 23.80 5.91
C ARG A 150 -33.04 24.52 5.15
N ASN A 151 -32.88 24.71 3.84
CA ASN A 151 -33.90 25.32 3.00
C ASN A 151 -35.18 24.48 2.92
N ALA A 152 -35.07 23.14 2.90
CA ALA A 152 -36.23 22.25 2.92
C ALA A 152 -36.94 22.29 4.27
N VAL A 153 -36.20 22.30 5.39
CA VAL A 153 -36.74 22.47 6.75
C VAL A 153 -37.48 23.80 6.88
N ASN A 154 -36.89 24.90 6.43
CA ASN A 154 -37.54 26.22 6.49
C ASN A 154 -38.85 26.27 5.68
N ARG A 155 -38.91 25.55 4.55
CA ARG A 155 -40.15 25.42 3.75
C ARG A 155 -41.23 24.62 4.48
N LEU A 156 -40.85 23.54 5.18
CA LEU A 156 -41.79 22.78 6.02
C LEU A 156 -42.33 23.62 7.18
N ASN A 157 -41.50 24.48 7.75
CA ASN A 157 -41.88 25.36 8.87
C ASN A 157 -42.67 26.60 8.42
N GLY A 158 -42.88 26.79 7.10
CA GLY A 158 -43.66 27.91 6.56
C GLY A 158 -42.92 29.25 6.55
N ASP A 159 -41.62 29.27 6.89
CA ASP A 159 -40.81 30.49 6.91
C ASP A 159 -40.48 30.94 5.47
N SER A 160 -41.22 31.96 5.00
CA SER A 160 -41.11 32.52 3.65
C SER A 160 -39.95 33.53 3.50
N SER A 161 -38.97 33.54 4.40
CA SER A 161 -37.96 34.59 4.50
C SER A 161 -36.91 34.59 3.38
N ASN A 162 -36.89 33.57 2.50
CA ASN A 162 -35.95 33.49 1.38
C ASN A 162 -36.64 33.01 0.09
N ILE A 163 -37.51 33.83 -0.49
CA ILE A 163 -37.99 33.64 -1.86
C ILE A 163 -36.83 33.97 -2.82
N SER A 164 -35.95 33.00 -3.04
CA SER A 164 -34.94 33.08 -4.09
C SER A 164 -35.65 33.31 -5.43
N ARG A 165 -35.31 34.41 -6.11
CA ARG A 165 -35.76 34.66 -7.48
C ARG A 165 -35.17 33.58 -8.40
N GLY A 166 -35.99 32.62 -8.81
CA GLY A 166 -35.54 31.50 -9.64
C GLY A 166 -36.60 30.43 -9.82
N ARG A 167 -36.23 29.37 -10.55
CA ARG A 167 -37.11 28.22 -10.79
C ARG A 167 -37.51 27.57 -9.46
N PRO A 168 -38.81 27.34 -9.21
CA PRO A 168 -39.26 26.60 -8.04
C PRO A 168 -38.58 25.22 -7.98
N PRO A 169 -38.15 24.76 -6.80
CA PRO A 169 -37.70 23.39 -6.61
C PRO A 169 -38.79 22.39 -7.02
N THR A 170 -38.40 21.33 -7.72
CA THR A 170 -39.34 20.30 -8.21
C THR A 170 -39.67 19.24 -7.16
N LEU A 171 -38.80 19.05 -6.17
CA LEU A 171 -38.94 18.02 -5.14
C LEU A 171 -39.73 18.53 -3.94
N ASP A 172 -40.55 17.66 -3.35
CA ASP A 172 -41.21 17.90 -2.06
C ASP A 172 -40.15 18.19 -0.99
N PRO A 173 -40.38 19.13 -0.05
CA PRO A 173 -39.48 19.36 1.07
C PRO A 173 -39.06 18.10 1.84
N ARG A 174 -39.94 17.09 2.01
CA ARG A 174 -39.61 15.83 2.70
C ARG A 174 -38.63 14.98 1.89
N ASP A 175 -38.88 14.82 0.60
CA ASP A 175 -38.00 14.08 -0.31
C ASP A 175 -36.65 14.80 -0.49
N ALA A 176 -36.67 16.14 -0.47
CA ALA A 176 -35.46 16.96 -0.53
C ALA A 176 -34.62 16.84 0.74
N MET A 177 -35.24 16.64 1.91
CA MET A 177 -34.52 16.33 3.15
C MET A 177 -33.90 14.94 3.07
N GLU A 178 -34.66 13.93 2.64
CA GLU A 178 -34.18 12.55 2.51
C GLU A 178 -32.98 12.42 1.55
N GLN A 179 -33.02 13.09 0.39
CA GLN A 179 -31.88 13.13 -0.54
C GLN A 179 -30.67 13.93 -0.03
N ALA A 180 -30.87 14.84 0.91
CA ALA A 180 -29.80 15.64 1.50
C ALA A 180 -29.13 14.94 2.69
N HIS A 181 -29.76 13.90 3.25
CA HIS A 181 -29.06 12.96 4.10
C HIS A 181 -27.95 12.28 3.28
N PRO A 182 -26.71 12.18 3.80
CA PRO A 182 -25.69 11.42 3.12
C PRO A 182 -26.15 9.97 3.05
N GLU A 183 -26.52 9.50 1.86
CA GLU A 183 -26.80 8.09 1.61
C GLU A 183 -25.58 7.26 2.04
N VAL A 184 -25.81 6.38 3.00
CA VAL A 184 -24.98 5.23 3.33
C VAL A 184 -25.02 4.31 2.10
N GLY A 185 -24.22 4.61 1.07
CA GLY A 185 -24.42 3.95 -0.23
C GLY A 185 -23.35 4.21 -1.27
N SER A 186 -22.10 3.83 -0.98
CA SER A 186 -21.22 3.06 -1.88
C SER A 186 -19.76 3.17 -1.43
N SER A 187 -19.17 2.00 -1.16
CA SER A 187 -17.76 1.75 -0.78
C SER A 187 -17.35 2.09 0.67
N THR A 188 -17.40 1.04 1.49
CA THR A 188 -16.65 0.80 2.74
C THR A 188 -17.09 1.59 3.99
N ALA A 189 -17.70 0.84 4.92
CA ALA A 189 -18.31 1.28 6.16
C ALA A 189 -17.36 1.96 7.17
N CYS A 190 -17.83 3.04 7.78
CA CYS A 190 -17.67 3.31 9.21
C CYS A 190 -18.88 4.10 9.73
N ASN A 191 -19.38 3.70 10.90
CA ASN A 191 -20.69 4.03 11.43
C ASN A 191 -20.84 5.52 11.77
N ALA A 192 -21.83 6.19 11.19
CA ALA A 192 -22.42 7.39 11.76
C ALA A 192 -23.69 6.98 12.52
N VAL A 193 -23.61 6.97 13.84
CA VAL A 193 -24.80 6.92 14.70
C VAL A 193 -25.26 8.37 14.84
N HIS A 194 -26.56 8.62 14.64
CA HIS A 194 -27.32 9.88 14.81
C HIS A 194 -27.56 10.70 13.52
N GLY A 195 -28.84 11.07 13.34
CA GLY A 195 -29.36 11.85 12.22
C GLY A 195 -28.94 13.34 12.23
N PRO A 196 -29.21 14.07 11.14
CA PRO A 196 -28.61 15.38 10.83
C PRO A 196 -29.30 16.56 11.53
N THR A 197 -29.98 16.33 12.66
CA THR A 197 -30.95 17.29 13.21
C THR A 197 -30.35 18.45 14.00
N ALA A 198 -29.03 18.62 14.15
CA ALA A 198 -28.49 19.69 15.00
C ALA A 198 -27.05 20.14 14.70
N CYS A 199 -26.66 20.33 13.44
CA CYS A 199 -25.35 20.91 13.11
C CYS A 199 -25.47 22.42 12.80
N GLU A 200 -25.46 23.27 13.83
CA GLU A 200 -25.44 24.74 13.70
C GLU A 200 -24.02 25.34 13.80
N GLY A 201 -23.04 24.54 14.20
CA GLY A 201 -21.67 24.97 14.49
C GLY A 201 -20.72 25.10 13.30
N ALA A 202 -19.56 25.71 13.54
CA ALA A 202 -18.48 25.82 12.58
C ALA A 202 -17.95 24.42 12.20
N VAL A 203 -17.95 24.14 10.89
CA VAL A 203 -17.53 22.84 10.37
C VAL A 203 -16.08 22.92 9.92
N GLN A 204 -15.22 22.09 10.51
CA GLN A 204 -13.79 22.06 10.20
C GLN A 204 -13.44 20.83 9.38
N ARG A 205 -12.59 21.00 8.36
CA ARG A 205 -12.10 19.92 7.51
C ARG A 205 -10.64 19.63 7.81
N LYS A 206 -10.26 18.36 7.84
CA LYS A 206 -8.88 17.92 8.01
C LYS A 206 -8.59 16.73 7.11
N ALA A 207 -7.50 16.79 6.35
CA ALA A 207 -6.99 15.63 5.62
C ALA A 207 -6.22 14.72 6.59
N ILE A 208 -6.51 13.40 6.57
CA ILE A 208 -5.95 12.46 7.55
C ILE A 208 -4.82 11.61 6.94
N TYR A 209 -5.00 11.10 5.71
CA TYR A 209 -4.04 10.19 5.06
C TYR A 209 -3.96 10.40 3.54
N ASP A 210 -2.89 9.91 2.93
CA ASP A 210 -2.59 9.85 1.48
C ASP A 210 -2.38 8.37 1.09
#